data_AF-A0A2N0L284-F1
#
_entry.id   AF-A0A2N0L284-F1
#
_cell.length_a   1.000
_cell.length_b   1.000
_cell.length_c   1.000
_cell.angle_alpha   90.00
_cell.angle_beta   90.00
_cell.angle_gamma   90.00
#
_symmetry.space_group_name_H-M   'P 1'
#
loop_
_entity.id
_entity.type
_entity.pdbx_description
1 polymer ?
#
loop_
_entity_poly.entity_id
_entity_poly.type
_entity_poly.pdbx_seq_one_letter_code
_entity_poly.pdbx_strand_id
1 'polypeptide(L)'
;MASKKRLEGMLLNAQRFAFQNPFVSTSFSYSVARSFATAGDTPGYVLTIEGPWYHGIDFEFQRRLFGLYGNAFDYLQEFGVPNNLFPPYTVVASQSVDP
;
A
#
# COMPACT_ATOMS: atom_id res chain seq x y z
N MET A 1 -20.38 9.38 13.05
CA MET A 1 -19.30 10.39 12.92
C MET A 1 -18.00 10.01 13.64
N ALA A 2 -18.03 9.43 14.85
CA ALA A 2 -16.82 9.00 15.57
C ALA A 2 -16.00 7.92 14.83
N SER A 3 -16.65 6.94 14.19
CA SER A 3 -15.97 5.86 13.47
C SER A 3 -15.20 6.33 12.23
N LYS A 4 -15.72 7.32 11.50
CA LYS A 4 -15.06 7.92 10.33
C LYS A 4 -13.77 8.65 10.73
N LYS A 5 -13.84 9.54 11.72
CA LYS A 5 -12.66 10.27 12.23
C LYS A 5 -11.61 9.34 12.83
N ARG A 6 -12.04 8.25 13.48
CA ARG A 6 -11.13 7.22 14.01
C ARG A 6 -10.42 6.48 12.89
N LEU A 7 -11.13 6.07 11.86
CA LEU A 7 -10.53 5.40 10.70
C LEU A 7 -9.60 6.34 9.93
N GLU A 8 -10.02 7.59 9.72
CA GLU A 8 -9.19 8.64 9.11
C GLU A 8 -7.90 8.86 9.90
N GLY A 9 -8.00 8.97 11.23
CA GLY A 9 -6.83 9.05 12.11
C GLY A 9 -5.95 7.79 12.06
N MET A 10 -6.54 6.59 11.95
CA MET A 10 -5.79 5.35 11.80
C MET A 10 -5.07 5.27 10.45
N LEU A 11 -5.69 5.71 9.36
CA LEU A 11 -5.10 5.71 8.02
C LEU A 11 -3.99 6.77 7.90
N LEU A 12 -4.24 7.98 8.40
CA LEU A 12 -3.23 9.05 8.44
C LEU A 12 -2.06 8.68 9.36
N ASN A 13 -2.33 8.03 10.51
CA ASN A 13 -1.27 7.51 11.37
C ASN A 13 -0.53 6.34 10.72
N ALA A 14 -1.20 5.44 10.00
CA ALA A 14 -0.57 4.33 9.29
C ALA A 14 0.36 4.82 8.17
N GLN A 15 0.00 5.93 7.50
CA GLN A 15 0.86 6.63 6.54
C GLN A 15 2.02 7.36 7.24
N ARG A 16 1.75 8.05 8.35
CA ARG A 16 2.75 8.85 9.09
C ARG A 16 3.76 8.01 9.88
N PHE A 17 3.35 6.82 10.33
CA PHE A 17 4.15 5.86 11.08
C PHE A 17 4.32 4.57 10.28
N ALA A 18 4.76 4.67 9.01
CA ALA A 18 4.96 3.52 8.13
C ALA A 18 5.80 2.38 8.77
N PHE A 19 6.67 2.69 9.74
CA PHE A 19 7.46 1.72 10.50
C PHE A 19 6.69 0.95 11.60
N GLN A 20 5.53 1.42 12.03
CA GLN A 20 4.61 0.73 12.96
C GLN A 20 3.34 0.22 12.26
N ASN A 21 3.17 0.52 10.97
CA ASN A 21 2.05 0.06 10.19
C ASN A 21 2.15 -1.47 10.04
N PRO A 22 1.12 -2.24 10.48
CA PRO A 22 1.13 -3.68 10.28
C PRO A 22 0.94 -4.07 8.81
N PHE A 23 0.75 -3.10 7.91
CA PHE A 23 0.63 -3.29 6.46
C PHE A 23 1.77 -2.62 5.70
N VAL A 24 2.23 -3.29 4.65
CA VAL A 24 3.13 -2.74 3.64
C VAL A 24 2.30 -2.33 2.42
N SER A 25 2.58 -1.12 1.92
CA SER A 25 1.94 -0.57 0.73
C SER A 25 2.39 -1.33 -0.52
N THR A 26 1.43 -1.84 -1.28
CA THR A 26 1.64 -2.53 -2.57
C THR A 26 0.65 -2.01 -3.60
N SER A 27 0.80 -2.44 -4.86
CA SER A 27 -0.18 -2.14 -5.90
C SER A 27 -0.34 -3.33 -6.83
N PHE A 28 -1.55 -3.52 -7.36
CA PHE A 28 -1.80 -4.44 -8.47
C PHE A 28 -1.27 -3.91 -9.80
N SER A 29 -0.88 -2.64 -9.88
CA SER A 29 -0.31 -2.01 -11.07
C SER A 29 1.21 -1.90 -10.96
N TYR A 30 1.93 -2.47 -11.93
CA TYR A 30 3.38 -2.36 -12.01
C TYR A 30 3.85 -0.91 -12.12
N SER A 31 3.14 -0.05 -12.88
CA SER A 31 3.56 1.35 -13.05
C SER A 31 3.52 2.13 -11.74
N VAL A 32 2.52 1.85 -10.89
CA VAL A 32 2.38 2.44 -9.55
C VAL A 32 3.46 1.89 -8.63
N ALA A 33 3.68 0.57 -8.62
CA ALA A 33 4.75 -0.05 -7.84
C ALA A 33 6.14 0.47 -8.22
N ARG A 34 6.41 0.66 -9.52
CA ARG A 34 7.64 1.29 -10.01
C ARG A 34 7.78 2.73 -9.51
N SER A 35 6.70 3.53 -9.50
CA SER A 35 6.78 4.91 -9.00
C SER A 35 7.16 5.00 -7.51
N PHE A 36 6.82 3.98 -6.72
CA PHE A 36 7.29 3.88 -5.34
C PHE A 36 8.77 3.50 -5.26
N ALA A 37 9.20 2.56 -6.10
CA ALA A 37 10.57 2.05 -6.13
C ALA A 37 11.58 3.08 -6.66
N THR A 38 11.17 4.03 -7.49
CA THR A 38 12.02 5.11 -8.05
C THR A 38 11.78 6.46 -7.38
N ALA A 39 11.10 6.50 -6.23
CA ALA A 39 10.81 7.75 -5.54
C ALA A 39 12.11 8.47 -5.12
N GLY A 40 12.21 9.76 -5.43
CA GLY A 40 13.39 10.57 -5.10
C GLY A 40 14.65 10.19 -5.88
N ASP A 41 14.51 9.70 -7.11
CA ASP A 41 15.60 9.28 -8.00
C ASP A 41 16.52 8.19 -7.40
N THR A 42 15.94 7.35 -6.53
CA THR A 42 16.67 6.23 -5.93
C THR A 42 16.52 4.96 -6.79
N PRO A 43 17.62 4.28 -7.14
CA PRO A 43 17.54 2.94 -7.71
C PRO A 43 16.89 1.98 -6.71
N GLY A 44 15.93 1.19 -7.18
CA GLY A 44 15.09 0.36 -6.32
C GLY A 44 14.79 -1.01 -6.91
N TYR A 45 13.89 -1.72 -6.24
CA TYR A 45 13.38 -3.01 -6.71
C TYR A 45 11.86 -3.01 -6.72
N VAL A 46 11.27 -3.64 -7.73
CA VAL A 46 9.87 -4.02 -7.75
C VAL A 46 9.78 -5.52 -7.48
N LEU A 47 9.02 -5.90 -6.45
CA LEU A 47 8.76 -7.29 -6.10
C LEU A 47 7.36 -7.67 -6.57
N THR A 48 7.22 -8.82 -7.21
CA THR A 48 5.91 -9.44 -7.49
C THR A 48 5.62 -10.47 -6.42
N ILE A 49 4.51 -10.28 -5.72
CA ILE A 49 4.07 -11.15 -4.64
C ILE A 49 2.78 -11.84 -5.07
N GLU A 50 2.73 -13.16 -4.98
CA GLU A 50 1.51 -13.94 -5.08
C GLU A 50 0.96 -14.26 -3.69
N GLY A 51 -0.35 -14.18 -3.55
CA GLY A 51 -1.03 -14.48 -2.30
C GLY A 51 -2.52 -14.18 -2.36
N PRO A 52 -3.25 -14.51 -1.29
CA PRO A 52 -4.67 -14.26 -1.18
C PRO A 52 -4.94 -12.75 -1.10
N TRP A 53 -5.55 -12.21 -2.16
CA TRP A 53 -5.98 -10.81 -2.22
C TRP A 53 -6.94 -10.43 -1.08
N TYR A 54 -7.65 -11.37 -0.47
CA TYR A 54 -8.60 -11.11 0.61
C TYR A 54 -7.95 -10.97 2.00
N HIS A 55 -6.64 -11.21 2.12
CA HIS A 55 -5.89 -11.00 3.38
C HIS A 55 -5.31 -9.59 3.52
N GLY A 56 -5.43 -8.75 2.49
CA GLY A 56 -5.01 -7.36 2.54
C GLY A 56 -6.17 -6.38 2.67
N ILE A 57 -5.84 -5.09 2.63
CA ILE A 57 -6.80 -3.99 2.70
C ILE A 57 -6.73 -3.19 1.41
N ASP A 58 -7.86 -3.11 0.72
CA ASP A 58 -8.06 -2.17 -0.39
C ASP A 58 -8.31 -0.77 0.19
N PHE A 59 -7.25 0.05 0.26
CA PHE A 59 -7.35 1.39 0.83
C PHE A 59 -8.21 2.31 -0.03
N GLU A 60 -8.23 2.11 -1.34
CA GLU A 60 -9.11 2.87 -2.23
C GLU A 60 -10.57 2.59 -1.88
N PHE A 61 -10.96 1.31 -1.78
CA PHE A 61 -12.31 0.91 -1.37
C PHE A 61 -12.69 1.49 0.00
N GLN A 62 -11.80 1.40 1.00
CA GLN A 62 -12.05 1.97 2.33
C GLN A 62 -12.24 3.49 2.26
N ARG A 63 -11.40 4.21 1.52
CA ARG A 63 -11.53 5.67 1.32
C ARG A 63 -12.86 6.01 0.65
N ARG A 64 -13.27 5.26 -0.38
CA ARG A 64 -14.57 5.43 -1.06
C ARG A 64 -15.74 5.23 -0.10
N LEU A 65 -15.73 4.12 0.62
CA LEU A 65 -16.81 3.72 1.53
C LEU A 65 -17.06 4.76 2.63
N PHE A 66 -15.99 5.38 3.13
CA PHE A 66 -16.08 6.36 4.22
C PHE A 66 -16.03 7.82 3.75
N GLY A 67 -15.89 8.08 2.45
CA GLY A 67 -15.75 9.43 1.89
C GLY A 67 -14.53 10.16 2.44
N LEU A 68 -13.39 9.49 2.44
CA LEU A 68 -12.09 10.01 2.89
C LEU A 68 -11.30 10.45 1.66
N TYR A 69 -11.60 11.66 1.19
CA TYR A 69 -10.96 12.29 0.03
C TYR A 69 -10.53 13.72 0.37
N GLY A 70 -9.43 14.19 -0.23
CA GLY A 70 -8.89 15.54 -0.05
C GLY A 70 -7.37 15.67 -0.16
N ASN A 71 -6.63 14.58 -0.41
CA ASN A 71 -5.18 14.55 -0.54
C ASN A 71 -4.74 13.95 -1.90
N ALA A 72 -3.60 14.39 -2.44
CA ALA A 72 -3.03 13.89 -3.69
C ALA A 72 -2.76 12.37 -3.66
N PHE A 73 -2.54 11.79 -2.47
CA PHE A 73 -2.32 10.36 -2.26
C PHE A 73 -3.59 9.50 -2.37
N ASP A 74 -4.78 10.10 -2.46
CA ASP A 74 -6.06 9.37 -2.47
C ASP A 74 -6.28 8.57 -3.75
N TYR A 75 -5.57 8.90 -4.83
CA TYR A 75 -5.68 8.27 -6.15
C TYR A 75 -4.69 7.12 -6.36
N LEU A 76 -3.86 6.81 -5.36
CA LEU A 76 -3.00 5.64 -5.44
C LEU A 76 -3.87 4.39 -5.29
N GLN A 77 -3.79 3.49 -6.29
CA GLN A 77 -4.35 2.13 -6.24
C GLN A 77 -3.55 1.29 -5.25
N GLU A 78 -3.67 1.66 -3.99
CA GLU A 78 -2.88 1.18 -2.87
C GLU A 78 -3.58 -0.01 -2.23
N PHE A 79 -2.86 -1.12 -2.21
CA PHE A 79 -3.29 -2.34 -1.55
C PHE A 79 -2.33 -2.65 -0.40
N GLY A 80 -2.84 -2.74 0.82
CA GLY A 80 -2.03 -3.09 1.99
C GLY A 80 -1.97 -4.59 2.19
N VAL A 81 -0.78 -5.20 2.10
CA VAL A 81 -0.56 -6.59 2.54
C VAL A 81 0.06 -6.59 3.95
N PRO A 82 -0.11 -7.64 4.77
CA PRO A 82 0.55 -7.73 6.07
C PRO A 82 2.07 -7.54 5.97
N ASN A 83 2.68 -6.82 6.91
CA ASN A 83 4.11 -6.53 6.92
C ASN A 83 4.98 -7.80 7.05
N ASN A 84 4.42 -8.84 7.65
CA ASN A 84 5.02 -10.15 7.77
C ASN A 84 4.41 -11.07 6.71
N LEU A 85 5.11 -11.21 5.58
CA LEU A 85 4.74 -12.11 4.49
C LEU A 85 5.05 -13.56 4.89
N PHE A 86 4.14 -14.17 5.66
CA PHE A 86 4.15 -15.61 5.92
C PHE A 86 3.30 -16.36 4.90
N PRO A 87 3.43 -17.70 4.78
CA PRO A 87 2.50 -18.49 3.98
C PRO A 87 1.05 -18.07 4.25
N PRO A 88 0.23 -17.86 3.21
CA PRO A 88 0.44 -18.27 1.81
C PRO A 88 1.10 -17.24 0.87
N TYR A 89 1.72 -16.16 1.37
CA TYR A 89 2.39 -15.19 0.50
C TYR A 89 3.74 -15.70 -0.02
N THR A 90 4.01 -15.50 -1.30
CA THR A 90 5.28 -15.89 -1.96
C THR A 90 5.76 -14.78 -2.88
N VAL A 91 7.04 -14.42 -2.81
CA VAL A 91 7.68 -13.56 -3.81
C VAL A 91 8.01 -14.41 -5.04
N VAL A 92 7.45 -14.08 -6.19
CA VAL A 92 7.62 -14.85 -7.43
C VAL A 92 8.54 -14.17 -8.45
N ALA A 93 8.73 -12.86 -8.32
CA ALA A 93 9.68 -12.12 -9.15
C ALA A 93 10.27 -10.93 -8.40
N SER A 94 11.48 -10.54 -8.80
CA SER A 94 12.16 -9.34 -8.36
C SER A 94 12.84 -8.68 -9.55
N GLN A 95 12.59 -7.39 -9.76
CA GLN A 95 13.18 -6.62 -10.85
C GLN A 95 13.88 -5.38 -10.29
N SER A 96 15.14 -5.17 -10.65
CA SER A 96 15.81 -3.90 -10.40
C SER A 96 15.22 -2.84 -11.31
N VAL A 97 14.95 -1.65 -10.77
CA VAL A 97 14.48 -0.50 -11.52
C VAL A 97 15.41 0.67 -11.31
N ASP A 98 15.86 1.22 -12.43
CA ASP A 98 16.58 2.49 -12.45
C ASP A 98 15.56 3.64 -12.55
N PRO A 99 15.86 4.81 -11.94
CA PRO A 99 15.03 6.01 -11.99
C PRO A 99 14.57 6.39 -13.41
#